data_AF-A0A923QBK7-F1
#
_entry.id   AF-A0A923QBK7-F1
#
_cell.length_a   1.000
_cell.length_b   1.000
_cell.length_c   1.000
_cell.angle_alpha   90.00
_cell.angle_beta   90.00
_cell.angle_gamma   90.00
#
_symmetry.space_group_name_H-M   'P 1'
#
loop_
_entity.id
_entity.type
_entity.pdbx_description
1 polymer ?
#
loop_
_entity_poly.entity_id
_entity_poly.type
_entity_poly.pdbx_seq_one_letter_code
_entity_poly.pdbx_strand_id
1 'polypeptide(L)'
;MISPYARHGRYVDSNLYTQVNVVRTIEQILGLPPMNQNDAAAAPIRSAFTDVPDLSTYTALVPDVLAAGPIQNPPLSSLTGLQRQWAMASEGFDVTHLDAVNPAMLNRDVWYANHYWTVPFPGDSAVLTPDQVRIRYPDLDLDG
;
A
#
# COMPACT_ATOMS: atom_id res chain seq x y z
N MET A 1 -14.12 -13.55 0.22
CA MET A 1 -15.48 -12.99 0.02
C MET A 1 -15.90 -12.28 1.30
N ILE A 2 -16.68 -11.21 1.23
CA ILE A 2 -17.21 -10.49 2.39
C ILE A 2 -18.74 -10.47 2.26
N SER A 3 -19.44 -11.21 3.13
CA SER A 3 -20.91 -11.33 3.16
C SER A 3 -21.30 -12.14 4.39
N PRO A 4 -22.45 -11.91 5.04
CA PRO A 4 -22.94 -12.78 6.12
C PRO A 4 -23.03 -14.27 5.75
N TYR A 5 -23.27 -14.57 4.46
CA TYR A 5 -23.35 -15.95 3.96
C TYR A 5 -22.00 -16.48 3.47
N ALA A 6 -20.94 -15.68 3.50
CA ALA A 6 -19.60 -16.16 3.19
C ALA A 6 -19.03 -16.91 4.41
N ARG A 7 -18.22 -17.94 4.16
CA ARG A 7 -17.47 -18.58 5.24
C ARG A 7 -16.42 -17.61 5.78
N HIS A 8 -16.49 -17.33 7.07
CA HIS A 8 -15.60 -16.40 7.78
C HIS A 8 -14.41 -17.08 8.48
N GLY A 9 -13.53 -16.26 9.06
CA GLY A 9 -12.43 -16.72 9.91
C GLY A 9 -11.23 -17.23 9.10
N ARG A 10 -10.65 -18.35 9.53
CA ARG A 10 -9.47 -18.97 8.90
C ARG A 10 -9.80 -19.80 7.65
N TYR A 11 -11.01 -19.63 7.10
CA TYR A 11 -11.42 -20.37 5.91
C TYR A 11 -10.68 -19.86 4.68
N VAL A 12 -9.86 -20.74 4.07
CA VAL A 12 -9.15 -20.48 2.82
C VAL A 12 -9.58 -21.52 1.81
N ASP A 13 -10.28 -21.08 0.77
CA ASP A 13 -10.62 -21.91 -0.38
C ASP A 13 -9.42 -21.95 -1.33
N SER A 14 -8.87 -23.14 -1.55
CA SER A 14 -7.68 -23.36 -2.39
C SER A 14 -8.03 -23.87 -3.81
N ASN A 15 -9.32 -23.86 -4.17
CA ASN A 15 -9.74 -24.18 -5.53
C ASN A 15 -9.26 -23.11 -6.53
N LEU A 16 -8.89 -23.53 -7.73
CA LEU A 16 -8.52 -22.61 -8.80
C LEU A 16 -9.78 -21.99 -9.41
N TYR A 17 -9.92 -20.67 -9.24
CA TYR A 17 -10.98 -19.89 -9.86
C TYR A 17 -10.42 -18.89 -10.87
N THR A 18 -11.17 -18.70 -11.94
CA THR A 18 -10.97 -17.66 -12.95
C THR A 18 -12.10 -16.64 -12.88
N GLN A 19 -12.01 -15.57 -13.67
CA GLN A 19 -13.09 -14.57 -13.77
C GLN A 19 -14.43 -15.19 -14.19
N VAL A 20 -14.40 -16.23 -15.04
CA VAL A 20 -15.62 -16.93 -15.51
C VAL A 20 -16.34 -17.62 -14.36
N ASN A 21 -15.61 -18.14 -13.36
CA ASN A 21 -16.22 -18.75 -12.17
C ASN A 21 -16.97 -17.71 -11.32
N VAL A 22 -16.52 -16.45 -11.30
CA VAL A 22 -17.23 -15.35 -10.62
C VAL A 22 -18.54 -15.05 -11.34
N VAL A 23 -18.52 -14.90 -12.67
CA VAL A 23 -19.73 -14.67 -13.49
C VAL A 23 -20.74 -15.78 -13.26
N ARG A 24 -20.28 -17.04 -13.34
CA ARG A 24 -21.11 -18.22 -13.08
C ARG A 24 -21.71 -18.25 -11.67
N THR A 25 -20.99 -17.72 -10.68
CA THR A 25 -21.49 -17.63 -9.30
C THR A 25 -22.60 -16.58 -9.18
N ILE A 26 -22.45 -15.43 -9.85
CA ILE A 26 -23.48 -14.38 -9.89
C ILE A 26 -24.74 -14.90 -10.59
N GLU A 27 -24.60 -15.58 -11.74
CA GLU A 27 -25.71 -16.22 -12.44
C GLU A 27 -26.49 -17.16 -11.52
N GLN A 28 -25.79 -18.00 -10.75
CA GLN A 28 -26.44 -18.93 -9.83
C GLN A 28 -27.14 -18.24 -8.64
N ILE A 29 -26.55 -17.18 -8.09
CA ILE A 29 -27.17 -16.41 -6.99
C ILE A 29 -28.44 -15.70 -7.47
N LEU A 30 -28.44 -15.17 -8.70
CA LEU A 30 -29.55 -14.42 -9.28
C LEU A 30 -30.56 -15.31 -10.04
N GLY A 31 -30.26 -16.60 -10.24
CA GLY A 31 -31.11 -17.52 -11.02
C GLY A 31 -31.08 -17.26 -12.53
N LEU A 32 -30.02 -16.66 -13.06
CA LEU A 32 -29.88 -16.34 -14.47
C LEU A 32 -29.37 -17.54 -15.29
N PRO A 33 -29.78 -17.68 -16.56
CA PRO A 33 -29.18 -18.65 -17.46
C PRO A 33 -27.73 -18.27 -17.79
N PRO A 34 -26.87 -19.25 -18.16
CA PRO A 34 -25.52 -18.98 -18.64
C PRO A 34 -25.56 -18.11 -19.91
N MET A 35 -24.65 -17.14 -20.01
CA MET A 35 -24.59 -16.22 -21.14
C MET A 35 -23.89 -16.83 -22.37
N ASN A 36 -23.02 -17.83 -22.17
CA ASN A 36 -22.32 -18.54 -23.25
C ASN A 36 -21.93 -19.98 -22.85
N GLN A 37 -20.98 -20.61 -23.56
CA GLN A 37 -20.54 -21.97 -23.23
C GLN A 37 -19.50 -21.99 -22.12
N ASN A 38 -18.73 -20.91 -21.95
CA ASN A 38 -17.64 -20.85 -20.98
C ASN A 38 -18.16 -20.69 -19.55
N ASP A 39 -19.19 -19.86 -19.32
CA ASP A 39 -19.86 -19.74 -18.02
C ASP A 39 -20.68 -21.00 -17.67
N ALA A 40 -21.34 -21.62 -18.65
CA ALA A 40 -22.06 -22.87 -18.48
C ALA A 40 -21.16 -24.01 -17.96
N ALA A 41 -19.93 -24.09 -18.47
CA ALA A 41 -18.93 -25.09 -18.10
C ALA A 41 -18.15 -24.74 -16.81
N ALA A 42 -18.22 -23.50 -16.32
CA ALA A 42 -17.52 -23.09 -15.12
C ALA A 42 -18.19 -23.64 -13.85
N ALA A 43 -17.37 -24.00 -12.86
CA ALA A 43 -17.85 -24.33 -11.53
C ALA A 43 -18.11 -23.03 -10.73
N PRO A 44 -19.25 -22.91 -10.03
CA PRO A 44 -19.51 -21.79 -9.12
C PRO A 44 -18.64 -21.87 -7.87
N ILE A 45 -18.33 -20.73 -7.25
CA ILE A 45 -17.54 -20.58 -6.02
C ILE A 45 -18.41 -20.91 -4.79
N ARG A 46 -19.12 -22.04 -4.80
CA ARG A 46 -20.09 -22.41 -3.74
C ARG A 46 -19.42 -22.70 -2.40
N SER A 47 -18.21 -23.23 -2.41
CA SER A 47 -17.44 -23.54 -1.20
C SER A 47 -17.17 -22.31 -0.35
N ALA A 48 -17.10 -21.12 -0.95
CA ALA A 48 -16.95 -19.87 -0.21
C ALA A 48 -18.20 -19.43 0.56
N PHE A 49 -19.36 -20.08 0.37
CA PHE A 49 -20.64 -19.72 0.99
C PHE A 49 -21.19 -20.83 1.91
N THR A 50 -22.12 -20.42 2.77
CA THR A 50 -22.89 -21.25 3.70
C THR A 50 -24.35 -20.78 3.70
N ASP A 51 -25.29 -21.68 3.93
CA ASP A 51 -26.73 -21.37 3.96
C ASP A 51 -27.16 -20.69 5.27
N VAL A 52 -26.31 -20.75 6.29
CA VAL A 52 -26.54 -20.10 7.59
C VAL A 52 -25.73 -18.80 7.66
N PRO A 53 -26.38 -17.64 7.85
CA PRO A 53 -25.67 -16.36 7.92
C PRO A 53 -24.94 -16.19 9.26
N ASP A 54 -23.73 -15.68 9.19
CA ASP A 54 -22.96 -15.19 10.33
C ASP A 54 -23.03 -13.65 10.38
N LEU A 55 -23.70 -13.13 11.40
CA LEU A 55 -23.91 -11.69 11.64
C LEU A 55 -22.94 -11.12 12.68
N SER A 56 -21.90 -11.87 13.05
CA SER A 56 -20.87 -11.35 13.95
C SER A 56 -20.21 -10.09 13.40
N THR A 57 -19.89 -9.16 14.29
CA THR A 57 -19.19 -7.93 13.91
C THR A 57 -17.76 -8.24 13.52
N TYR A 58 -17.29 -7.62 12.44
CA TYR A 58 -15.89 -7.70 12.06
C TYR A 58 -15.07 -6.71 12.91
N THR A 59 -14.15 -7.23 13.73
CA THR A 59 -13.14 -6.41 14.40
C THR A 59 -11.96 -6.21 13.46
N ALA A 60 -11.77 -4.99 12.98
CA ALA A 60 -10.61 -4.64 12.17
C ALA A 60 -9.33 -4.80 13.00
N LEU A 61 -8.35 -5.52 12.45
CA LEU A 61 -7.02 -5.57 13.03
C LEU A 61 -6.32 -4.25 12.72
N VAL A 62 -6.00 -3.49 13.77
CA VAL A 62 -5.16 -2.29 13.65
C VAL A 62 -3.71 -2.75 13.63
N PRO A 63 -2.91 -2.41 12.60
CA PRO A 63 -1.47 -2.69 12.61
C PRO A 63 -0.81 -2.09 13.86
N ASP A 64 0.16 -2.79 14.46
CA ASP A 64 0.82 -2.35 15.70
C ASP A 64 1.41 -0.93 15.58
N VAL A 65 1.91 -0.57 14.38
CA VAL A 65 2.45 0.77 14.10
C VAL A 65 1.41 1.90 14.23
N LEU A 66 0.11 1.58 14.13
CA LEU A 66 -1.01 2.52 14.28
C LEU A 66 -1.67 2.44 15.67
N ALA A 67 -1.24 1.53 16.54
CA ALA A 67 -1.86 1.34 17.86
C ALA A 67 -1.68 2.56 18.78
N ALA A 68 -0.60 3.33 18.60
CA ALA A 68 -0.33 4.56 19.33
C ALA A 68 -1.03 5.80 18.75
N GLY A 69 -1.81 5.65 17.67
CA GLY A 69 -2.43 6.73 16.92
C GLY A 69 -1.88 6.85 15.50
N PRO A 70 -2.31 7.88 14.74
CA PRO A 70 -1.78 8.14 13.41
C PRO A 70 -0.26 8.28 13.44
N ILE A 71 0.43 7.72 12.45
CA ILE A 71 1.87 7.96 12.28
C ILE A 71 2.05 9.45 12.00
N GLN A 72 2.72 10.13 12.91
CA GLN A 72 3.06 11.55 12.77
C GLN A 72 4.57 11.69 12.77
N ASN A 73 5.07 12.57 11.89
CA ASN A 73 6.45 12.97 11.95
C ASN A 73 6.69 13.72 13.28
N PRO A 74 7.79 13.41 14.00
CA PRO A 74 8.15 14.15 15.20
C PRO A 74 8.36 15.64 14.88
N PRO A 75 8.05 16.57 15.81
CA PRO A 75 8.24 17.99 15.57
C PRO A 75 9.71 18.32 15.34
N LEU A 76 10.01 19.31 14.49
CA LEU A 76 11.39 19.74 14.20
C LEU A 76 12.20 20.07 15.48
N SER A 77 11.52 20.52 16.54
CA SER A 77 12.14 20.83 17.84
C SER A 77 12.69 19.60 18.57
N SER A 78 12.15 18.41 18.35
CA SER A 78 12.65 17.16 18.95
C SER A 78 13.74 16.48 18.12
N LEU A 79 14.01 17.00 16.91
CA LEU A 79 15.00 16.44 15.99
C LEU A 79 16.36 17.14 16.13
N THR A 80 17.42 16.38 15.91
CA THR A 80 18.81 16.87 15.93
C THR A 80 19.61 16.34 14.73
N GLY A 81 20.76 16.95 14.47
CA GLY A 81 21.73 16.49 13.48
C GLY A 81 21.15 16.36 12.07
N LEU A 82 21.43 15.22 11.43
CA LEU A 82 21.07 14.93 10.06
C LEU A 82 19.54 14.83 9.85
N GLN A 83 18.84 14.19 10.79
CA GLN A 83 17.38 14.03 10.72
C GLN A 83 16.67 15.38 10.72
N ARG A 84 17.13 16.34 11.52
CA ARG A 84 16.58 17.70 11.53
C ARG A 84 16.79 18.42 10.20
N GLN A 85 17.97 18.28 9.60
CA GLN A 85 18.27 18.92 8.32
C GLN A 85 17.38 18.38 7.20
N TRP A 86 17.21 17.06 7.13
CA TRP A 86 16.30 16.43 6.15
C TRP A 86 14.84 16.79 6.39
N ALA A 87 14.38 16.82 7.65
CA ALA A 87 13.02 17.25 7.96
C ALA A 87 12.76 18.70 7.50
N MET A 88 13.69 19.63 7.75
CA MET A 88 13.59 21.01 7.26
C MET A 88 13.60 21.10 5.73
N ALA A 89 14.39 20.27 5.05
CA ALA A 89 14.41 20.24 3.59
C ALA A 89 13.08 19.70 3.02
N SER A 90 12.50 18.67 3.65
CA SER A 90 11.26 18.02 3.23
C SER A 90 10.03 18.93 3.35
N GLU A 91 10.02 19.87 4.32
CA GLU A 91 8.95 20.87 4.43
C GLU A 91 8.85 21.79 3.20
N GLY A 92 9.96 21.94 2.46
CA GLY A 92 10.00 22.74 1.23
C GLY A 92 9.65 21.98 -0.06
N PHE A 93 9.30 20.69 0.02
CA PHE A 93 8.97 19.90 -1.17
C PHE A 93 7.57 20.24 -1.70
N ASP A 94 7.48 20.54 -3.00
CA ASP A 94 6.18 20.67 -3.67
C ASP A 94 5.62 19.28 -3.97
N VAL A 95 4.73 18.81 -3.09
CA VAL A 95 4.01 17.53 -3.24
C VAL A 95 2.62 17.72 -3.86
N THR A 96 2.29 18.93 -4.31
CA THR A 96 0.96 19.24 -4.89
C THR A 96 0.84 18.83 -6.34
N HIS A 97 1.98 18.72 -7.04
CA HIS A 97 2.07 18.24 -8.40
C HIS A 97 2.88 16.94 -8.45
N LEU A 98 2.50 16.05 -9.37
CA LEU A 98 3.28 14.86 -9.66
C LEU A 98 4.67 15.27 -10.13
N ASP A 99 5.67 14.55 -9.61
CA ASP A 99 7.09 14.67 -9.94
C ASP A 99 7.75 16.03 -9.66
N ALA A 100 7.06 17.03 -9.12
CA ALA A 100 7.61 18.38 -8.88
C ALA A 100 8.78 18.44 -7.87
N VAL A 101 9.04 17.37 -7.11
CA VAL A 101 10.16 17.28 -6.19
C VAL A 101 11.37 16.67 -6.89
N ASN A 102 12.55 17.27 -6.74
CA ASN A 102 13.80 16.69 -7.23
C ASN A 102 13.93 15.23 -6.75
N PRO A 103 13.98 14.25 -7.67
CA PRO A 103 13.92 12.83 -7.30
C PRO A 103 15.15 12.38 -6.52
N ALA A 104 16.32 13.00 -6.74
CA ALA A 104 17.52 12.70 -5.95
C ALA A 104 17.37 13.12 -4.49
N MET A 105 16.61 14.19 -4.20
CA MET A 105 16.28 14.60 -2.84
C MET A 105 15.23 13.67 -2.22
N LEU A 106 14.10 13.47 -2.89
CA LEU A 106 12.99 12.68 -2.37
C LEU A 106 13.39 11.22 -2.10
N ASN A 107 14.09 10.59 -3.04
CA ASN A 107 14.51 9.19 -2.89
C ASN A 107 15.44 8.99 -1.69
N ARG A 108 16.33 9.96 -1.43
CA ARG A 108 17.27 9.90 -0.31
C ARG A 108 16.59 10.16 1.02
N ASP A 109 15.68 11.13 1.09
CA ASP A 109 14.90 11.41 2.29
C ASP A 109 14.12 10.16 2.74
N VAL A 110 13.36 9.56 1.81
CA VAL A 110 12.60 8.33 2.08
C VAL A 110 13.52 7.17 2.46
N TRP A 111 14.65 7.00 1.77
CA TRP A 111 15.59 5.93 2.09
C TRP A 111 16.20 6.10 3.48
N TYR A 112 16.70 7.29 3.81
CA TYR A 112 17.33 7.56 5.10
C TYR A 112 16.33 7.45 6.25
N ALA A 113 15.09 7.90 6.07
CA ALA A 113 14.03 7.75 7.05
C ALA A 113 13.73 6.27 7.37
N ASN A 114 13.70 5.40 6.34
CA ASN A 114 13.47 3.96 6.51
C ASN A 114 14.68 3.19 7.05
N HIS A 115 15.88 3.78 6.99
CA HIS A 115 17.13 3.17 7.48
C HIS A 115 17.74 3.91 8.67
N TYR A 116 16.89 4.59 9.45
CA TYR A 116 17.28 5.28 10.70
C TYR A 116 18.47 6.23 10.54
N TRP A 117 18.64 6.85 9.36
CA TRP A 117 19.74 7.77 9.06
C TRP A 117 21.15 7.17 9.17
N THR A 118 21.26 5.83 9.14
CA THR A 118 22.55 5.12 9.34
C THR A 118 23.10 4.46 8.07
N VAL A 119 22.25 4.18 7.08
CA VAL A 119 22.64 3.45 5.86
C VAL A 119 22.70 4.42 4.68
N PRO A 120 23.84 4.50 3.96
CA PRO A 120 23.95 5.35 2.77
C PRO A 120 22.97 4.90 1.68
N PHE A 121 22.51 5.84 0.87
CA PHE A 121 21.68 5.53 -0.30
C PHE A 121 22.50 4.70 -1.30
N PRO A 122 21.92 3.71 -2.00
CA PRO A 122 22.66 2.93 -2.99
C PRO A 122 23.38 3.84 -4.00
N GLY A 123 24.71 3.74 -4.05
CA GLY A 123 25.57 4.58 -4.90
C GLY A 123 26.23 5.77 -4.19
N ASP A 124 25.78 6.15 -2.99
CA ASP A 124 26.49 7.11 -2.15
C ASP A 124 27.52 6.40 -1.25
N SER A 125 28.69 7.02 -1.07
CA SER A 125 29.75 6.48 -0.20
C SER A 125 29.50 6.69 1.30
N ALA A 126 28.54 7.57 1.64
CA ALA A 126 28.17 7.94 3.01
C ALA A 126 26.75 8.52 3.01
N VAL A 127 26.12 8.61 4.18
CA VAL A 127 24.85 9.31 4.35
C VAL A 127 25.08 10.81 4.14
N LEU A 128 24.36 11.41 3.21
CA LEU A 128 24.55 12.80 2.79
C LEU A 128 23.54 13.75 3.45
N THR A 129 23.95 15.00 3.66
CA THR A 129 23.04 16.10 4.03
C THR A 129 22.23 16.58 2.83
N PRO A 130 21.07 17.25 3.03
CA PRO A 130 20.30 17.82 1.93
C PRO A 130 21.12 18.76 1.03
N ASP A 131 22.00 19.57 1.61
CA ASP A 131 22.87 20.49 0.86
C ASP A 131 23.88 19.74 0.00
N GLN A 132 24.48 18.66 0.52
CA GLN A 132 25.40 17.83 -0.26
C GLN A 132 24.70 17.18 -1.45
N VAL A 133 23.45 16.73 -1.27
CA VAL A 133 22.64 16.17 -2.34
C VAL A 133 22.30 17.23 -3.38
N ARG A 134 21.87 18.42 -2.94
CA ARG A 134 21.54 19.54 -3.83
C ARG A 134 22.75 20.01 -4.64
N ILE A 135 23.93 20.06 -4.04
CA ILE A 135 25.17 20.42 -4.76
C ILE A 135 25.54 19.33 -5.78
N ARG A 136 25.32 18.06 -5.44
CA ARG A 136 25.67 16.93 -6.32
C ARG A 136 24.66 16.71 -7.45
N TYR A 137 23.40 17.02 -7.20
CA TYR A 137 22.28 16.82 -8.13
C TYR A 137 21.41 18.09 -8.18
N PRO A 138 21.95 19.22 -8.68
CA PRO A 138 21.29 20.51 -8.62
C PRO A 138 19.96 20.52 -9.38
N ASP A 139 19.91 19.89 -10.55
CA ASP A 139 18.74 19.89 -11.43
C ASP A 139 18.57 18.53 -12.10
N LEU A 140 18.03 17.54 -11.38
CA LEU A 140 17.25 16.50 -12.07
C LEU A 140 15.87 17.11 -12.31
N ASP A 141 15.85 18.16 -13.14
CA ASP A 141 14.61 18.69 -13.69
C ASP A 141 13.97 17.58 -14.52
N LEU A 142 12.66 17.54 -14.39
CA LEU A 142 11.76 16.63 -15.05
C LEU A 142 11.78 16.96 -16.54
N ASP A 143 12.57 16.21 -17.30
CA ASP A 143 12.46 16.21 -18.75
C ASP A 143 11.07 15.66 -19.14
N GLY A 144 10.09 16.55 -19.33
CA GLY A 144 8.89 16.35 -20.16
C GLY A 144 7.59 15.99 -19.45
#